data_AF-G8M2Q2-F1
#
_entry.id   AF-G8M2Q2-F1
#
_cell.length_a   1.000
_cell.length_b   1.000
_cell.length_c   1.000
_cell.angle_alpha   90.00
_cell.angle_beta   90.00
_cell.angle_gamma   90.00
#
_symmetry.space_group_name_H-M   'P 1'
#
loop_
_entity.id
_entity.type
_entity.pdbx_description
1 polymer ?
#
loop_
_entity_poly.entity_id
_entity_poly.type
_entity_poly.pdbx_seq_one_letter_code
_entity_poly.pdbx_strand_id
1 'polypeptide(L)' 'MDNFTQKLKREIVEKNSLLNSFDQNYDSNRETAESIKLQLDSLLYQYFKTLRYADEED' A
#
# COMPACT_ATOMS: atom_id res chain seq x y z
N MET A 1 -11.46 15.55 4.93
CA MET A 1 -10.82 14.32 4.42
C MET A 1 -9.33 14.54 4.42
N ASP A 2 -8.64 13.81 5.29
CA ASP A 2 -7.27 14.12 5.71
C ASP A 2 -6.26 13.95 4.55
N ASN A 3 -5.37 14.93 4.41
CA ASN A 3 -4.33 14.97 3.35
C ASN A 3 -3.42 13.73 3.45
N PHE A 4 -3.31 13.17 4.66
CA PHE A 4 -2.63 11.93 4.96
C PHE A 4 -3.30 10.69 4.33
N THR A 5 -4.63 10.56 4.42
CA THR A 5 -5.39 9.44 3.84
C THR A 5 -5.27 9.41 2.32
N GLN A 6 -5.29 10.57 1.66
CA GLN A 6 -5.10 10.67 0.21
C GLN A 6 -3.68 10.28 -0.22
N LYS A 7 -2.67 10.66 0.59
CA LYS A 7 -1.29 10.25 0.36
C LYS A 7 -1.11 8.74 0.49
N LEU A 8 -1.65 8.14 1.54
CA LEU A 8 -1.63 6.67 1.74
C LEU A 8 -2.28 5.95 0.56
N LYS A 9 -3.46 6.41 0.11
CA LYS A 9 -4.16 5.81 -1.03
C LYS A 9 -3.32 5.85 -2.31
N ARG A 10 -2.65 6.98 -2.59
CA ARG A 10 -1.77 7.12 -3.75
C ARG A 10 -0.61 6.14 -3.71
N GLU A 11 0.05 6.04 -2.55
CA GLU A 11 1.21 5.17 -2.37
C GLU A 11 0.85 3.68 -2.48
N ILE A 12 -0.32 3.28 -1.97
CA ILE A 12 -0.88 1.93 -2.15
C ILE A 12 -1.08 1.61 -3.64
N VAL A 13 -1.68 2.54 -4.41
CA VAL A 13 -1.92 2.34 -5.85
C VAL A 13 -0.62 2.23 -6.64
N GLU A 14 0.37 3.08 -6.34
CA GLU A 14 1.69 3.02 -6.98
C GLU A 14 2.40 1.69 -6.73
N LYS A 15 2.43 1.21 -5.48
CA LYS A 15 3.08 -0.06 -5.13
C LYS A 15 2.35 -1.27 -5.72
N ASN A 16 1.02 -1.26 -5.76
CA ASN A 16 0.25 -2.32 -6.43
C ASN A 16 0.52 -2.35 -7.94
N SER A 17 0.65 -1.18 -8.57
CA SER A 17 1.01 -1.09 -9.99
C SER A 17 2.41 -1.65 -10.26
N LEU A 18 3.36 -1.40 -9.35
CA LEU A 18 4.71 -1.94 -9.43
C LEU A 18 4.71 -3.48 -9.30
N LEU A 19 3.93 -4.03 -8.36
CA LEU A 19 3.78 -5.49 -8.22
C LEU A 19 3.18 -6.14 -9.47
N ASN A 20 2.14 -5.54 -10.04
CA ASN A 20 1.55 -6.05 -11.29
C ASN A 20 2.55 -6.02 -12.45
N SER A 21 3.50 -5.09 -12.47
CA SER A 21 4.57 -5.06 -13.47
C SER A 21 5.61 -6.18 -13.28
N PHE A 22 5.83 -6.63 -12.05
CA PHE A 22 6.74 -7.73 -11.74
C PHE A 22 6.17 -9.11 -12.04
N ASP A 23 4.85 -9.25 -12.09
CA ASP A 23 4.19 -10.50 -12.50
C ASP A 23 4.55 -10.90 -13.95
N GLN A 24 5.01 -9.95 -14.77
CA GLN A 24 5.53 -10.20 -16.12
C GLN A 24 6.98 -10.72 -16.16
N ASN A 25 7.75 -10.61 -15.06
CA ASN A 25 9.16 -11.02 -14.96
C ASN A 25 9.46 -11.56 -13.54
N TYR A 26 8.76 -12.63 -13.15
CA TYR A 26 8.66 -13.09 -11.76
C TYR A 26 9.98 -13.60 -11.16
N ASP A 27 10.87 -14.21 -11.96
CA ASP A 27 12.09 -14.86 -11.45
C ASP A 27 13.21 -13.87 -11.08
N SER A 28 13.33 -12.74 -11.79
CA SER A 28 14.39 -11.76 -11.55
C SER A 28 14.03 -10.70 -10.51
N ASN A 29 12.75 -10.56 -10.16
CA ASN A 29 12.25 -9.50 -9.28
C ASN A 29 11.62 -10.02 -7.99
N ARG A 30 11.77 -11.32 -7.67
CA ARG A 30 11.08 -11.96 -6.55
C ARG A 30 11.34 -11.27 -5.19
N GLU A 31 12.60 -11.01 -4.86
CA GLU A 31 12.97 -10.36 -3.59
C GLU A 31 12.40 -8.94 -3.50
N THR A 32 12.45 -8.19 -4.61
CA THR A 32 11.87 -6.85 -4.69
C THR A 32 10.34 -6.88 -4.57
N ALA A 33 9.68 -7.87 -5.19
CA ALA A 33 8.25 -8.06 -5.08
C ALA A 33 7.83 -8.44 -3.66
N GLU A 34 8.56 -9.33 -2.98
CA GLU A 34 8.34 -9.67 -1.57
C GLU A 34 8.51 -8.45 -0.66
N SER A 35 9.53 -7.62 -0.89
CA SER A 35 9.72 -6.36 -0.15
C SER A 35 8.54 -5.40 -0.33
N ILE A 36 8.03 -5.25 -1.56
CA ILE A 36 6.89 -4.37 -1.84
C ILE A 36 5.59 -4.90 -1.23
N LYS A 37 5.38 -6.22 -1.20
CA LYS A 37 4.24 -6.84 -0.50
C LYS A 37 4.24 -6.48 0.99
N LEU A 38 5.39 -6.58 1.66
CA LEU A 38 5.52 -6.19 3.07
C LEU A 38 5.23 -4.70 3.29
N GLN A 39 5.69 -3.83 2.39
CA GLN A 39 5.40 -2.40 2.46
C GLN A 39 3.91 -2.11 2.25
N LEU A 40 3.25 -2.82 1.33
CA LEU A 40 1.81 -2.71 1.09
C LEU A 40 0.99 -3.13 2.30
N ASP A 41 1.34 -4.24 2.95
CA ASP A 41 0.65 -4.68 4.18
C ASP A 41 0.72 -3.61 5.27
N SER A 42 1.89 -2.97 5.46
CA SER A 42 2.04 -1.87 6.41
C SER A 42 1.17 -0.66 6.05
N LEU A 43 1.15 -0.27 4.76
CA LEU A 43 0.36 0.87 4.28
C LEU A 43 -1.15 0.61 4.38
N LEU A 44 -1.61 -0.60 4.05
CA LEU A 44 -3.01 -1.00 4.17
C LEU A 44 -3.44 -1.01 5.64
N TYR A 45 -2.60 -1.49 6.54
CA TYR A 45 -2.86 -1.43 7.98
C TYR A 45 -2.94 0.02 8.48
N GLN A 46 -2.03 0.89 8.06
CA GLN A 46 -2.07 2.31 8.41
C GLN A 46 -3.32 3.00 7.86
N TYR A 47 -3.70 2.71 6.61
CA TYR A 47 -4.91 3.24 5.99
C TYR A 47 -6.17 2.80 6.73
N PHE A 48 -6.29 1.50 7.05
CA PHE A 48 -7.38 0.97 7.87
C PHE A 48 -7.44 1.63 9.24
N LYS A 49 -6.28 1.78 9.89
CA LYS A 49 -6.17 2.44 11.20
C LYS A 49 -6.67 3.88 11.12
N THR A 50 -6.22 4.66 10.12
CA THR A 50 -6.66 6.04 9.92
C THR A 50 -8.16 6.15 9.67
N LEU A 51 -8.74 5.25 8.88
CA LEU A 51 -10.19 5.23 8.67
C LEU A 51 -10.94 4.93 9.96
N ARG A 52 -10.47 3.97 10.76
CA ARG A 52 -11.10 3.61 12.03
C ARG A 52 -11.07 4.73 13.07
N TYR A 53 -9.95 5.46 13.18
CA TYR A 53 -9.88 6.59 14.12
C TYR A 53 -10.66 7.81 13.63
N ALA A 54 -10.80 7.99 12.31
CA ALA A 54 -11.67 9.02 11.77
C ALA A 54 -13.16 8.77 12.09
N ASP A 55 -13.57 7.51 12.23
CA ASP A 55 -14.93 7.13 12.64
C ASP A 55 -15.15 7.17 14.18
N GLU A 56 -14.09 7.21 14.99
CA GLU A 56 -14.17 7.28 16.47
C GLU A 56 -14.21 8.73 17.01
N GLU A 57 -13.99 9.75 16.17
CA GLU A 57 -14.02 11.18 16.53
C GLU A 57 -15.37 11.91 16.27
N ASP A 58 -16.41 11.20 15.80
CA ASP A 58 -17.78 11.73 15.59
C ASP A 58 -18.77 11.37 16.73
#